data_AF-A0A417QK74-F1
#
_entry.id   AF-A0A417QK74-F1
#
_cell.length_a   1.000
_cell.length_b   1.000
_cell.length_c   1.000
_cell.angle_alpha   90.00
_cell.angle_beta   90.00
_cell.angle_gamma   90.00
#
_symmetry.space_group_name_H-M   'P 1'
#
loop_
_entity.id
_entity.type
_entity.pdbx_description
1 polymer ?
#
loop_
_entity_poly.entity_id
_entity_poly.type
_entity_poly.pdbx_seq_one_letter_code
_entity_poly.pdbx_strand_id
1 'polypeptide(L)'
;EKLAVWDEYESDYTAFDVCGIEVRVLDDNLAEAIKYLSEKDREILLMYFFLGMSDTEIGDRLKINRSTSFRSRKNSLEEIKKKLKENMNDE
;
A
#
# COMPACT_ATOMS: atom_id res chain seq x y z
N GLU A 1 -27.14 27.07 3.54
CA GLU A 1 -26.32 25.85 3.45
C GLU A 1 -24.86 26.21 3.62
N LYS A 2 -24.11 25.53 4.48
CA LYS A 2 -22.68 25.74 4.64
C LYS A 2 -21.98 24.62 3.85
N LEU A 3 -21.64 24.90 2.59
CA LEU A 3 -20.75 24.06 1.81
C LEU A 3 -19.36 24.21 2.44
N ALA A 4 -18.97 23.27 3.30
CA ALA A 4 -17.59 23.22 3.75
C ALA A 4 -16.75 22.71 2.57
N VAL A 5 -15.81 23.54 2.12
CA VAL A 5 -14.72 23.15 1.23
C VAL A 5 -13.58 22.71 2.14
N TRP A 6 -13.11 21.47 1.95
CA TRP A 6 -11.90 20.99 2.57
C TRP A 6 -10.76 21.31 1.62
N ASP A 7 -9.79 22.11 2.09
CA ASP A 7 -8.53 22.27 1.38
C ASP A 7 -7.71 20.98 1.60
N GLU A 8 -7.29 20.31 0.52
CA GLU A 8 -6.38 19.16 0.59
C GLU A 8 -4.93 19.67 0.65
N TYR A 9 -4.25 19.43 1.77
CA TYR A 9 -2.83 19.74 1.93
C TYR A 9 -1.98 18.47 1.80
N GLU A 10 -0.72 18.62 1.39
CA GLU A 10 0.24 17.49 1.27
C GLU A 10 0.49 16.78 2.61
N SER A 11 0.20 17.42 3.75
CA SER A 11 0.28 16.81 5.08
C SER A 11 -0.84 15.81 5.37
N ASP A 12 -1.90 15.81 4.57
CA ASP A 12 -3.13 15.06 4.89
C ASP A 12 -3.08 13.61 4.40
N TYR A 13 -2.02 13.24 3.68
CA TYR A 13 -1.81 11.89 3.17
C TYR A 13 -0.34 11.56 2.99
N THR A 14 -0.03 10.27 3.03
CA THR A 14 1.22 9.73 2.48
C THR A 14 1.00 9.30 1.02
N ALA A 15 1.80 9.83 0.11
CA ALA A 15 1.82 9.42 -1.29
C ALA A 15 2.81 8.27 -1.57
N PHE A 16 2.42 7.35 -2.44
CA PHE A 16 3.28 6.34 -3.03
C PHE A 16 3.16 6.42 -4.55
N ASP A 17 4.28 6.55 -5.25
CA ASP A 17 4.30 6.38 -6.71
C ASP A 17 4.30 4.89 -7.04
N VAL A 18 3.27 4.45 -7.75
CA VAL A 18 3.12 3.06 -8.18
C VAL A 18 2.83 3.07 -9.66
N CYS A 19 3.80 2.64 -10.46
CA CYS A 19 3.67 2.64 -11.92
C CYS A 19 3.40 4.03 -12.53
N GLY A 20 3.90 5.11 -11.92
CA GLY A 20 3.61 6.48 -12.34
C GLY A 20 2.21 6.98 -11.97
N ILE A 21 1.50 6.24 -11.10
CA ILE A 21 0.22 6.62 -10.53
C ILE A 21 0.43 6.90 -9.05
N GLU A 22 0.01 8.08 -8.60
CA GLU A 22 0.05 8.45 -7.18
C GLU A 22 -1.06 7.76 -6.40
N VAL A 23 -0.67 6.93 -5.43
CA VAL A 23 -1.56 6.30 -4.46
C VAL A 23 -1.47 7.06 -3.14
N ARG A 24 -2.57 7.68 -2.73
CA ARG A 24 -2.66 8.46 -1.48
C ARG A 24 -3.26 7.62 -0.35
N VAL A 25 -2.53 7.51 0.76
CA VAL A 25 -2.99 6.84 1.98
C VAL A 25 -3.20 7.89 3.06
N LEU A 26 -4.45 8.06 3.48
CA LEU A 26 -4.85 9.08 4.46
C LEU A 26 -4.64 8.64 5.92
N ASP A 27 -4.60 7.33 6.17
CA ASP A 27 -4.37 6.79 7.52
C ASP A 27 -2.86 6.64 7.76
N ASP A 28 -2.33 7.42 8.71
CA ASP A 28 -0.90 7.46 8.99
C ASP A 28 -0.35 6.12 9.48
N ASN A 29 -1.10 5.40 10.32
CA ASN A 29 -0.69 4.09 10.83
C ASN A 29 -0.56 3.06 9.70
N LEU A 30 -1.52 3.06 8.77
CA LEU A 30 -1.49 2.24 7.58
C LEU A 30 -0.33 2.64 6.66
N ALA A 31 -0.14 3.95 6.44
CA ALA A 31 0.96 4.45 5.63
C ALA A 31 2.33 4.04 6.20
N GLU A 32 2.49 4.09 7.52
CA GLU A 32 3.71 3.66 8.20
C GLU A 32 3.91 2.14 8.12
N ALA A 33 2.85 1.35 8.30
CA ALA A 33 2.90 -0.09 8.11
C ALA A 33 3.28 -0.49 6.67
N ILE A 34 2.77 0.25 5.67
CA ILE A 34 3.13 0.05 4.25
C ILE A 34 4.59 0.47 4.00
N LYS A 35 5.07 1.57 4.63
CA LYS A 35 6.47 2.01 4.56
C LYS A 35 7.45 0.99 5.17
N TYR A 36 7.01 0.18 6.12
CA TYR A 36 7.82 -0.88 6.74
C TYR A 36 8.12 -2.04 5.78
N LEU A 37 7.26 -2.29 4.80
CA LEU A 37 7.48 -3.33 3.79
C LEU A 37 8.71 -3.03 2.92
N SER A 38 9.36 -4.08 2.42
CA SER A 38 10.37 -3.94 1.37
C SER A 38 9.78 -3.22 0.15
N GLU A 39 10.59 -2.47 -0.59
CA GLU A 39 10.12 -1.71 -1.77
C GLU A 39 9.38 -2.59 -2.77
N LYS A 40 9.91 -3.79 -3.03
CA LYS A 40 9.29 -4.77 -3.94
C LYS A 40 7.94 -5.27 -3.43
N ASP A 41 7.87 -5.62 -2.15
CA ASP A 41 6.63 -6.15 -1.55
C ASP A 41 5.56 -5.06 -1.48
N ARG A 42 5.97 -3.83 -1.18
CA ARG A 42 5.13 -2.64 -1.23
C ARG A 42 4.58 -2.40 -2.62
N GLU A 43 5.42 -2.43 -3.66
CA GLU A 43 5.00 -2.24 -5.04
C GLU A 43 3.97 -3.28 -5.47
N ILE A 44 4.23 -4.56 -5.18
CA ILE A 44 3.31 -5.68 -5.48
C ILE A 44 1.97 -5.50 -4.75
N LEU A 45 2.00 -5.16 -3.47
CA LEU A 45 0.81 -4.94 -2.66
C LEU A 45 -0.01 -3.77 -3.20
N LEU A 46 0.63 -2.65 -3.51
CA LEU A 46 -0.07 -1.46 -3.97
C LEU A 46 -0.64 -1.64 -5.39
N MET A 47 0.10 -2.29 -6.30
CA MET A 47 -0.43 -2.65 -7.62
C MET A 47 -1.70 -3.51 -7.53
N TYR A 48 -1.73 -4.48 -6.61
CA TYR A 48 -2.88 -5.36 -6.46
C TYR A 48 -4.11 -4.66 -5.89
N PHE A 49 -3.96 -3.93 -4.78
CA PHE A 49 -5.09 -3.36 -4.07
C PHE A 49 -5.57 -2.02 -4.63
N PHE A 50 -4.65 -1.18 -5.13
CA PHE A 50 -4.97 0.18 -5.55
C PHE A 50 -5.01 0.34 -7.07
N LEU A 51 -4.21 -0.42 -7.83
CA LEU A 51 -4.26 -0.39 -9.29
C LEU A 51 -5.11 -1.52 -9.89
N GLY A 52 -5.67 -2.41 -9.07
CA GLY A 52 -6.55 -3.51 -9.49
C GLY A 52 -5.86 -4.58 -10.34
N MET A 53 -4.52 -4.61 -10.36
CA MET A 53 -3.75 -5.57 -11.14
C MET A 53 -3.79 -6.97 -10.50
N SER A 54 -4.00 -8.00 -11.31
CA SER A 54 -3.90 -9.39 -10.87
C SER A 54 -2.46 -9.82 -10.62
N ASP A 55 -2.26 -10.89 -9.84
CA ASP A 55 -0.92 -11.48 -9.62
C ASP A 55 -0.24 -11.93 -10.93
N THR A 56 -1.02 -12.19 -11.99
CA THR A 56 -0.51 -12.51 -13.32
C THR A 56 0.05 -11.26 -13.99
N GLU A 57 -0.74 -10.18 -14.05
CA GLU A 57 -0.32 -8.90 -14.66
C GLU A 57 0.87 -8.28 -13.92
N ILE A 58 0.88 -8.38 -12.59
CA ILE A 58 2.01 -7.96 -11.75
C ILE A 58 3.25 -8.80 -12.08
N GLY A 59 3.09 -10.13 -12.21
CA GLY A 59 4.17 -11.03 -12.60
C GLY A 59 4.79 -10.66 -13.94
N ASP A 60 3.94 -10.41 -14.95
CA ASP A 60 4.37 -10.02 -16.29
C ASP A 60 5.08 -8.67 -16.32
N ARG A 61 4.62 -7.73 -15.49
CA ARG A 61 5.20 -6.38 -15.35
C ARG A 61 6.56 -6.41 -14.66
N LEU A 62 6.67 -7.07 -13.52
CA LEU A 62 7.91 -7.16 -12.73
C LEU A 62 8.87 -8.26 -13.19
N LYS A 63 8.50 -9.04 -14.23
CA LYS A 63 9.25 -10.21 -14.70
C LYS A 63 9.48 -11.25 -13.60
N ILE A 64 8.44 -11.53 -12.82
CA ILE A 64 8.41 -12.56 -11.79
C ILE A 64 7.27 -13.55 -12.04
N ASN A 65 7.34 -14.73 -11.43
CA ASN A 65 6.25 -15.69 -11.51
C ASN A 65 5.00 -15.19 -10.76
N ARG A 66 3.81 -15.49 -11.28
CA ARG A 66 2.51 -15.26 -10.62
C ARG A 66 2.49 -15.77 -9.17
N SER A 67 3.09 -16.93 -8.92
CA SER A 67 3.20 -17.51 -7.57
C SER A 67 4.08 -16.69 -6.62
N THR A 68 5.12 -16.03 -7.15
CA THR A 68 5.96 -15.11 -6.38
C THR A 68 5.19 -13.84 -6.02
N SER A 69 4.45 -13.25 -6.97
CA SER A 69 3.55 -12.12 -6.68
C SER A 69 2.55 -12.47 -5.58
N PHE A 70 1.86 -13.61 -5.72
CA PHE A 70 0.88 -14.06 -4.73
C PHE A 70 1.48 -14.25 -3.34
N ARG A 71 2.66 -14.88 -3.24
CA ARG A 71 3.34 -15.08 -1.94
C ARG A 71 3.78 -13.76 -1.33
N SER A 72 4.38 -12.88 -2.12
CA SER A 72 4.79 -11.54 -1.69
C SER A 72 3.58 -10.80 -1.12
N ARG A 73 2.51 -10.63 -1.90
CA ARG A 73 1.26 -10.00 -1.47
C ARG A 73 0.69 -10.60 -0.17
N LYS A 74 0.65 -11.93 -0.07
CA LYS A 74 0.13 -12.61 1.12
C LYS A 74 0.99 -12.31 2.36
N ASN A 75 2.31 -12.35 2.21
CA ASN A 75 3.24 -12.06 3.31
C ASN A 75 3.16 -10.59 3.72
N SER A 76 3.10 -9.67 2.77
CA SER A 76 2.96 -8.23 3.02
C SER A 76 1.70 -7.90 3.83
N LEU A 77 0.58 -8.56 3.55
CA LEU A 77 -0.65 -8.39 4.34
C LEU A 77 -0.50 -8.86 5.78
N GLU A 78 0.18 -9.99 6.01
CA GLU A 78 0.45 -10.48 7.36
C GLU A 78 1.42 -9.55 8.11
N GLU A 79 2.42 -8.99 7.43
CA GLU A 79 3.34 -8.00 8.02
C GLU A 79 2.64 -6.70 8.38
N ILE A 80 1.82 -6.13 7.48
CA ILE A 80 1.01 -4.94 7.78
C ILE A 80 0.09 -5.22 8.96
N LYS A 81 -0.61 -6.35 8.96
CA LYS A 81 -1.52 -6.73 10.06
C LYS A 81 -0.78 -6.88 11.39
N LYS A 82 0.43 -7.44 11.37
CA LYS A 82 1.27 -7.53 12.56
C LYS A 82 1.69 -6.14 13.04
N LYS A 83 2.16 -5.29 12.14
CA LYS A 83 2.64 -3.95 12.47
C LYS A 83 1.54 -3.06 13.05
N LEU A 84 0.35 -3.10 12.45
CA LEU A 84 -0.82 -2.36 12.96
C LEU A 84 -1.22 -2.84 14.37
N LYS A 85 -1.15 -4.14 14.64
CA LYS A 85 -1.44 -4.68 15.98
C LYS A 85 -0.39 -4.29 17.02
N GLU A 86 0.88 -4.21 16.64
CA GLU A 86 1.95 -3.75 17.52
C GLU A 86 1.70 -2.30 17.92
N ASN A 87 1.41 -1.42 16.95
CA ASN A 87 1.09 -0.02 17.22
C ASN A 87 -0.13 0.15 18.14
N MET A 88 -1.13 -0.73 18.06
CA MET A 88 -2.30 -0.71 18.96
C MET A 88 -2.01 -1.18 20.40
N ASN A 89 -0.92 -1.92 20.63
CA ASN A 89 -0.56 -2.41 21.97
C ASN A 89 0.44 -1.47 22.68
N ASP A 90 1.04 -0.54 21.94
CA ASP A 90 1.98 0.47 22.45
C ASP A 90 1.26 1.76 22.92
N GLU A 91 -0.07 1.86 22.73
CA GLU A 91 -0.98 2.87 23.28
C GLU A 91 -1.67 2.39 24.58
#